data_AF-A0A2V9YCD2-F1
#
_entry.id   AF-A0A2V9YCD2-F1
#
_cell.length_a   1.000
_cell.length_b   1.000
_cell.length_c   1.000
_cell.angle_alpha   90.00
_cell.angle_beta   90.00
_cell.angle_gamma   90.00
#
_symmetry.space_group_name_H-M   'P 1'
#
loop_
_entity.id
_entity.type
_entity.pdbx_description
1 polymer ?
#
loop_
_entity_poly.entity_id
_entity_poly.type
_entity_poly.pdbx_seq_one_letter_code
_entity_poly.pdbx_strand_id
1 'polypeptide(L)' 'AQAPSQESNSFSGTVVKSGDKYVLQVGSMTYQLDDQDKAKQFEGKQVKVNGSLDKATSTIHITDIQPVPEK' A
#
# COMPACT_ATOMS: atom_id res chain seq x y z
N ALA A 1 -5.77 28.82 4.39
CA ALA A 1 -5.37 28.26 3.08
C ALA A 1 -4.98 26.80 3.30
N GLN A 2 -5.70 25.85 2.69
CA GLN A 2 -5.34 24.44 2.74
C GLN A 2 -4.25 24.22 1.68
N ALA A 3 -3.08 23.77 2.13
CA ALA A 3 -1.86 23.59 1.33
C ALA A 3 -2.11 22.66 0.12
N PRO A 4 -1.33 22.79 -0.97
CA PRO A 4 -1.50 21.94 -2.14
C PRO A 4 -1.35 20.48 -1.72
N SER A 5 -2.43 19.75 -1.92
CA SER A 5 -2.62 18.33 -1.71
C SER A 5 -1.56 17.53 -2.46
N GLN A 6 -0.42 17.31 -1.83
CA GLN A 6 0.30 16.05 -2.02
C GLN A 6 -0.65 14.99 -1.48
N GLU A 7 -1.48 14.42 -2.37
CA GLU A 7 -2.48 13.40 -2.07
C GLU A 7 -1.78 12.21 -1.39
N SER A 8 -1.63 12.33 -0.08
CA SER A 8 -1.25 11.25 0.82
C SER A 8 -2.47 10.37 0.88
N ASN A 9 -2.60 9.48 -0.10
CA ASN A 9 -3.72 8.56 -0.15
C ASN A 9 -3.46 7.41 0.80
N SER A 10 -4.44 7.15 1.64
CA SER A 10 -4.49 5.93 2.41
C SER A 10 -5.14 4.83 1.57
N PHE A 11 -4.41 3.75 1.33
CA PHE A 11 -4.86 2.57 0.63
C PHE A 11 -5.06 1.44 1.64
N SER A 12 -6.29 0.95 1.77
CA SER A 12 -6.57 -0.22 2.62
C SER A 12 -6.67 -1.47 1.75
N GLY A 13 -5.91 -2.50 2.09
CA GLY A 13 -5.89 -3.75 1.32
C GLY A 13 -5.11 -4.85 2.02
N THR A 14 -5.01 -6.01 1.38
CA THR A 14 -4.23 -7.14 1.88
C THR A 14 -2.87 -7.15 1.21
N VAL A 15 -1.79 -7.28 1.97
CA VAL A 15 -0.48 -7.50 1.35
C VAL A 15 -0.40 -8.93 0.87
N VAL A 16 -0.13 -9.11 -0.41
CA VAL A 16 0.07 -10.40 -1.06
C VAL A 16 1.42 -10.42 -1.76
N LYS A 17 2.08 -11.56 -1.69
CA LYS A 17 3.30 -11.79 -2.43
C LYS A 17 2.95 -12.27 -3.83
N SER A 18 3.36 -11.51 -4.84
CA SER A 18 3.20 -11.81 -6.26
C SER A 18 4.58 -12.06 -6.88
N GLY A 19 4.91 -13.34 -7.06
CA GLY A 19 6.25 -13.77 -7.45
C GLY A 19 7.31 -13.40 -6.40
N ASP A 20 8.27 -12.58 -6.80
CA ASP A 20 9.35 -12.08 -5.92
C ASP A 20 9.05 -10.72 -5.29
N LYS A 21 7.88 -10.12 -5.58
CA LYS A 21 7.48 -8.81 -5.08
C LYS A 21 6.22 -8.86 -4.22
N TYR A 22 6.09 -7.90 -3.32
CA TYR A 22 4.93 -7.62 -2.50
C TYR A 22 4.05 -6.57 -3.16
N VAL A 23 2.76 -6.85 -3.22
CA VAL A 23 1.73 -5.99 -3.78
C VAL A 23 0.60 -5.82 -2.77
N LEU A 24 -0.04 -4.66 -2.77
CA LEU A 24 -1.25 -4.40 -2.01
C LEU A 24 -2.46 -4.73 -2.88
N GLN A 25 -3.23 -5.74 -2.47
CA GLN A 25 -4.49 -6.08 -3.11
C GLN A 25 -5.64 -5.31 -2.47
N VAL A 26 -6.30 -4.48 -3.28
CA VAL A 26 -7.44 -3.65 -2.90
C VAL A 26 -8.64 -4.10 -3.74
N GLY A 27 -9.44 -5.03 -3.19
CA GLY A 27 -10.51 -5.68 -3.94
C GLY A 27 -9.96 -6.45 -5.15
N SER A 28 -10.33 -6.03 -6.36
CA SER A 28 -9.84 -6.64 -7.63
C SER A 28 -8.58 -5.96 -8.19
N MET A 29 -8.11 -4.88 -7.58
CA MET A 29 -6.93 -4.14 -8.03
C MET A 29 -5.72 -4.56 -7.20
N THR A 30 -4.55 -4.63 -7.83
CA THR A 30 -3.27 -4.87 -7.15
C THR A 30 -2.31 -3.75 -7.48
N TYR A 31 -1.65 -3.23 -6.45
CA TYR A 31 -0.68 -2.14 -6.56
C TYR A 31 0.67 -2.62 -6.06
N GLN A 32 1.72 -2.38 -6.84
CA GLN A 32 3.07 -2.73 -6.39
C GLN A 32 3.45 -1.85 -5.20
N LEU A 33 4.08 -2.42 -4.18
CA LEU A 33 4.63 -1.64 -3.09
C LEU A 33 6.10 -1.33 -3.40
N ASP A 34 6.54 -0.10 -3.26
CA ASP A 34 7.97 0.24 -3.43
C ASP A 34 8.80 -0.36 -2.27
N ASP A 35 8.27 -0.25 -1.05
CA ASP A 35 8.92 -0.66 0.19
C ASP A 35 8.63 -2.13 0.54
N GLN A 36 9.38 -3.02 -0.11
CA GLN A 36 9.20 -4.48 -0.03
C GLN A 36 9.48 -5.04 1.37
N ASP A 37 10.46 -4.50 2.08
CA ASP A 37 10.82 -4.92 3.43
C ASP A 37 9.70 -4.65 4.43
N LYS A 38 9.08 -3.46 4.38
CA LYS A 38 7.88 -3.14 5.16
C LYS A 38 6.75 -4.08 4.81
N ALA A 39 6.44 -4.21 3.51
CA ALA A 39 5.31 -5.03 3.04
C ALA A 39 5.42 -6.50 3.48
N LYS A 40 6.63 -7.07 3.44
CA LYS A 40 6.92 -8.43 3.89
C LYS A 40 6.47 -8.72 5.31
N GLN A 41 6.57 -7.74 6.22
CA GLN A 41 6.13 -7.90 7.62
C GLN A 41 4.62 -8.08 7.75
N PHE A 42 3.87 -7.68 6.73
CA PHE A 42 2.42 -7.72 6.69
C PHE A 42 1.87 -8.69 5.63
N GLU A 43 2.71 -9.57 5.08
CA GLU A 43 2.29 -10.60 4.13
C GLU A 43 1.09 -11.40 4.68
N GLY A 44 0.01 -11.48 3.89
CA GLY A 44 -1.23 -12.16 4.26
C GLY A 44 -2.11 -11.39 5.25
N LYS A 45 -1.75 -10.17 5.65
CA LYS A 45 -2.52 -9.33 6.58
C LYS A 45 -3.16 -8.16 5.87
N GLN A 46 -4.32 -7.75 6.38
CA GLN A 46 -4.96 -6.51 5.96
C GLN A 46 -4.25 -5.32 6.62
N VAL A 47 -3.85 -4.37 5.80
CA VAL A 47 -3.11 -3.17 6.19
C VAL A 47 -3.71 -1.94 5.55
N LYS A 48 -3.45 -0.80 6.20
CA LYS A 48 -3.65 0.53 5.66
C LYS A 48 -2.29 1.10 5.35
N VAL A 49 -2.03 1.30 4.07
CA VAL A 49 -0.82 1.91 3.53
C VAL A 49 -1.09 3.38 3.30
N ASN A 50 -0.40 4.25 4.02
CA ASN A 50 -0.41 5.69 3.76
C ASN A 50 0.77 6.01 2.84
N GLY A 51 0.50 6.65 1.71
CA GLY A 51 1.55 6.90 0.73
C GLY A 51 1.09 7.69 -0.48
N SER A 52 1.92 7.67 -1.52
CA SER A 52 1.61 8.26 -2.82
C SER A 52 1.57 7.18 -3.88
N LEU A 53 0.47 7.13 -4.64
CA LEU A 53 0.34 6.22 -5.77
C LEU A 53 0.92 6.87 -7.03
N ASP A 54 1.96 6.25 -7.56
CA ASP A 54 2.45 6.53 -8.89
C ASP A 54 1.53 5.87 -9.92
N LYS A 55 0.68 6.68 -10.58
CA LYS A 55 -0.27 6.20 -11.58
C LYS A 55 0.41 5.74 -12.88
N ALA A 56 1.65 6.16 -13.14
CA ALA A 56 2.40 5.76 -14.32
C ALA A 56 2.82 4.28 -14.26
N THR A 57 3.20 3.81 -13.07
CA THR A 57 3.69 2.45 -12.82
C THR A 57 2.75 1.59 -11.95
N SER A 58 1.68 2.18 -11.41
CA SER A 58 0.81 1.56 -10.42
C SER A 58 1.57 1.09 -9.17
N THR A 59 2.55 1.87 -8.74
CA THR A 59 3.37 1.63 -7.55
C THR A 59 2.96 2.58 -6.42
N ILE A 60 2.72 2.05 -5.24
CA ILE A 60 2.49 2.83 -4.03
C ILE A 60 3.83 2.99 -3.31
N HIS A 61 4.27 4.25 -3.20
CA HIS A 61 5.37 4.63 -2.32
C HIS A 61 4.84 4.66 -0.89
N ILE A 62 5.29 3.70 -0.08
CA ILE A 62 4.84 3.55 1.30
C ILE A 62 5.53 4.62 2.14
N THR A 63 4.74 5.52 2.71
CA THR A 63 5.22 6.43 3.75
C THR A 63 5.01 5.82 5.13
N ASP A 64 3.86 5.19 5.35
CA ASP A 64 3.50 4.50 6.58
C ASP A 64 2.59 3.30 6.28
N ILE A 65 2.70 2.25 7.09
CA ILE A 65 1.91 1.02 6.93
C ILE A 65 1.45 0.57 8.31
N GLN A 66 0.14 0.41 8.47
CA GLN A 66 -0.48 0.08 9.74
C GLN A 66 -1.35 -1.18 9.56
N PRO A 67 -1.26 -2.18 10.45
CA PRO A 67 -2.19 -3.31 10.41
C PRO A 67 -3.60 -2.81 10.74
N VAL A 68 -4.59 -3.24 9.95
CA VAL A 68 -5.99 -2.93 10.26
C VAL A 68 -6.52 -4.07 11.12
N PRO A 69 -6.87 -3.84 12.40
CA PRO A 69 -7.51 -4.87 13.20
C PRO A 69 -8.87 -5.19 12.58
N GLU A 70 -9.04 -6.42 12.11
CA GLU A 70 -10.38 -6.96 11.83
C GLU A 70 -11.13 -7.02 13.15
N LYS A 71 -12.33 -6.43 13.17
CA LYS A 71 -13.15 -6.26 14.37
C LYS A 71 -14.03 -7.48 14.61
#